data_AF-A0A7S4JIK3-F1
#
_entry.id   AF-A0A7S4JIK3-F1
#
_cell.length_a   1.000
_cell.length_b   1.000
_cell.length_c   1.000
_cell.angle_alpha   90.00
_cell.angle_beta   90.00
_cell.angle_gamma   90.00
#
_symmetry.space_group_name_H-M   'P 1'
#
loop_
_entity.id
_entity.type
_entity.pdbx_description
1 polymer ?
#
loop_
_entity_poly.entity_id
_entity_poly.type
_entity_poly.pdbx_seq_one_letter_code
_entity_poly.pdbx_strand_id
1 'polypeptide(L)'
;SFMAKSPPRVFTHHQNQDCPPRKQSYKADEMQDNHHSPLPSHQYMELRVNTMIKFFRRRLPLYKFRVALFNWLIIVLIAAAAAVANIESAEYGAICMALATAVVSWMEFDGTRQKLSRYNKSLVSLNNIVTWWNSISDSHKASVESVSLLVMQVESVIAGESDAWLAVPMTKGIEENKQKLEASYDITTRRGSFL
;
A
#
# COMPACT_ATOMS: atom_id res chain seq x y z
N SER A 1 -37.91 -24.47 -25.45
CA SER A 1 -36.75 -23.56 -25.43
C SER A 1 -35.91 -23.91 -24.21
N PHE A 2 -34.74 -24.55 -24.41
CA PHE A 2 -33.83 -24.97 -23.35
C PHE A 2 -32.80 -23.86 -23.10
N MET A 3 -33.09 -22.95 -22.18
CA MET A 3 -32.12 -21.97 -21.70
C MET A 3 -31.60 -22.45 -20.35
N ALA A 4 -30.32 -22.83 -20.30
CA ALA A 4 -29.63 -23.14 -19.05
C ALA A 4 -29.68 -21.89 -18.15
N LYS A 5 -30.31 -22.00 -16.98
CA LYS A 5 -30.37 -20.90 -16.01
C LYS A 5 -28.97 -20.63 -15.49
N SER A 6 -28.49 -19.41 -15.68
CA SER A 6 -27.21 -18.97 -15.13
C SER A 6 -27.22 -19.08 -13.60
N PRO A 7 -26.09 -19.49 -12.98
CA PRO A 7 -26.00 -19.61 -11.54
C PRO A 7 -26.21 -18.23 -10.87
N PRO A 8 -26.77 -18.19 -9.66
CA PRO A 8 -27.21 -16.96 -8.99
C PRO A 8 -26.09 -15.98 -8.62
N ARG A 9 -24.83 -16.32 -8.91
CA ARG A 9 -23.63 -15.51 -8.64
C ARG A 9 -23.15 -14.73 -9.87
N VAL A 10 -23.78 -14.92 -11.03
CA VAL A 10 -23.40 -14.27 -12.29
C VAL A 10 -24.28 -13.05 -12.49
N PHE A 11 -23.66 -11.87 -12.65
CA PHE A 11 -24.36 -10.64 -12.97
C PHE A 11 -25.00 -10.75 -14.36
N THR A 12 -26.33 -10.79 -14.40
CA THR A 12 -27.10 -10.75 -15.65
C THR A 12 -27.37 -9.31 -16.04
N HIS A 13 -26.84 -8.88 -17.17
CA HIS A 13 -27.14 -7.57 -17.77
C HIS A 13 -28.66 -7.43 -17.98
N HIS A 14 -29.20 -6.22 -17.85
CA HIS A 14 -30.64 -5.91 -17.86
C HIS A 14 -31.42 -6.21 -19.15
N GLN A 15 -30.84 -6.98 -20.09
CA GLN A 15 -31.52 -7.42 -21.31
C GLN A 15 -32.56 -8.52 -21.06
N ASN A 16 -32.60 -9.12 -19.86
CA ASN A 16 -33.58 -10.15 -19.47
C ASN A 16 -34.72 -9.59 -18.57
N GLN A 17 -35.18 -8.36 -18.83
CA GLN A 17 -36.13 -7.64 -17.96
C GLN A 17 -37.60 -8.12 -18.02
N ASP A 18 -37.93 -9.15 -18.80
CA ASP A 18 -39.30 -9.69 -18.87
C ASP A 18 -39.72 -10.48 -17.61
N CYS A 19 -38.84 -10.64 -16.63
CA CYS A 19 -39.15 -11.26 -15.34
C CYS A 19 -39.27 -10.20 -14.23
N PRO A 20 -40.31 -10.26 -13.37
CA PRO A 20 -40.45 -9.32 -12.27
C PRO A 20 -39.20 -9.37 -11.36
N PRO A 21 -38.75 -8.22 -10.83
CA PRO A 21 -37.52 -8.15 -10.07
C PRO A 21 -37.65 -9.04 -8.82
N ARG A 22 -36.87 -10.13 -8.80
CA ARG A 22 -36.74 -10.96 -7.61
C ARG A 22 -36.07 -10.08 -6.55
N LYS A 23 -36.74 -9.86 -5.41
CA LYS A 23 -36.12 -9.27 -4.21
C LYS A 23 -35.00 -10.20 -3.74
N GLN A 24 -33.81 -10.04 -4.32
CA GLN A 24 -32.66 -10.87 -4.03
C GLN A 24 -32.01 -10.30 -2.76
N SER A 25 -32.56 -10.71 -1.61
CA SER A 25 -31.90 -10.54 -0.32
C SER A 25 -30.68 -11.45 -0.30
N TYR A 26 -29.54 -10.92 -0.76
CA TYR A 26 -28.26 -11.58 -0.57
C TYR A 26 -27.95 -11.58 0.93
N LYS A 27 -27.81 -12.76 1.53
CA LYS A 27 -27.30 -12.89 2.90
C LYS A 27 -25.89 -12.28 2.92
N ALA A 28 -25.69 -11.24 3.71
CA ALA A 28 -24.45 -10.47 3.80
C ALA A 28 -23.21 -11.29 4.22
N ASP A 29 -23.41 -12.52 4.71
CA ASP A 29 -22.38 -13.34 5.36
C ASP A 29 -21.53 -14.20 4.39
N GLU A 30 -21.91 -14.32 3.11
CA GLU A 30 -21.20 -15.15 2.12
C GLU A 30 -20.79 -14.41 0.82
N MET A 31 -20.90 -13.08 0.77
CA MET A 31 -20.50 -12.33 -0.41
C MET A 31 -19.00 -12.00 -0.37
N GLN A 32 -18.19 -12.97 -0.77
CA GLN A 32 -16.75 -12.75 -1.00
C GLN A 32 -16.58 -11.83 -2.22
N ASP A 33 -15.90 -10.69 -2.07
CA ASP A 33 -15.67 -9.74 -3.16
C ASP A 33 -14.93 -10.44 -4.32
N ASN A 34 -15.58 -10.54 -5.46
CA ASN A 34 -15.03 -11.15 -6.67
C ASN A 34 -14.22 -10.13 -7.50
N HIS A 35 -14.06 -8.90 -7.00
CA HIS A 35 -13.36 -7.75 -7.58
C HIS A 35 -13.85 -7.25 -8.95
N HIS A 36 -14.67 -8.02 -9.66
CA HIS A 36 -15.04 -7.78 -11.06
C HIS A 36 -16.54 -7.57 -11.29
N SER A 37 -17.43 -7.92 -10.35
CA SER A 37 -18.86 -7.65 -10.54
C SER A 37 -19.19 -6.19 -10.22
N PRO A 38 -20.09 -5.55 -10.98
CA PRO A 38 -20.59 -4.22 -10.65
C PRO A 38 -21.36 -4.28 -9.32
N LEU A 39 -21.05 -3.34 -8.42
CA LEU A 39 -21.68 -3.23 -7.10
C LEU A 39 -22.30 -1.83 -6.97
N PRO A 40 -23.47 -1.71 -6.31
CA PRO A 40 -23.99 -0.41 -5.91
C PRO A 40 -23.02 0.26 -4.93
N SER A 41 -22.95 1.59 -4.95
CA SER A 41 -21.97 2.38 -4.20
C SER A 41 -21.91 2.07 -2.70
N HIS A 42 -23.05 1.81 -2.07
CA HIS A 42 -23.11 1.40 -0.67
C HIS A 42 -22.44 0.03 -0.42
N GLN A 43 -22.70 -0.96 -1.26
CA GLN A 43 -22.10 -2.30 -1.12
C GLN A 43 -20.60 -2.27 -1.45
N TYR A 44 -20.18 -1.41 -2.38
CA TYR A 44 -18.77 -1.20 -2.69
C TYR A 44 -17.97 -0.73 -1.47
N MET A 45 -18.54 0.19 -0.68
CA MET A 45 -17.90 0.69 0.55
C MET A 45 -17.72 -0.41 1.61
N GLU A 46 -18.76 -1.22 1.81
CA GLU A 46 -18.74 -2.28 2.82
C GLU A 46 -17.86 -3.47 2.42
N LEU A 47 -17.92 -3.89 1.16
CA LEU A 47 -17.22 -5.08 0.69
C LEU A 47 -15.76 -4.82 0.36
N ARG A 48 -15.44 -3.71 -0.33
CA ARG A 48 -14.07 -3.46 -0.82
C ARG A 48 -13.29 -2.54 0.10
N VAL A 49 -13.81 -1.35 0.39
CA VAL A 49 -13.09 -0.33 1.17
C VAL A 49 -12.87 -0.80 2.61
N ASN A 50 -13.94 -1.22 3.31
CA ASN A 50 -13.83 -1.66 4.70
C ASN A 50 -12.99 -2.93 4.87
N THR A 51 -13.03 -3.85 3.90
CA THR A 51 -12.16 -5.03 3.89
C THR A 51 -10.69 -4.64 3.77
N MET A 52 -10.35 -3.69 2.89
CA MET A 52 -8.98 -3.17 2.77
C MET A 52 -8.52 -2.41 4.01
N ILE A 53 -9.40 -1.63 4.64
CA ILE A 53 -9.10 -0.97 5.93
C ILE A 53 -8.80 -2.00 7.02
N LYS A 54 -9.63 -3.05 7.15
CA LYS A 54 -9.41 -4.14 8.11
C LYS A 54 -8.09 -4.87 7.84
N PHE A 55 -7.79 -5.14 6.58
CA PHE A 55 -6.55 -5.77 6.15
C PHE A 55 -5.31 -4.99 6.60
N PHE A 56 -5.25 -3.68 6.32
CA PHE A 56 -4.13 -2.84 6.74
C PHE A 56 -4.04 -2.72 8.26
N ARG A 57 -5.18 -2.48 8.93
CA ARG A 57 -5.24 -2.34 10.39
C ARG A 57 -4.73 -3.59 11.12
N ARG A 58 -5.06 -4.78 10.64
CA ARG A 58 -4.61 -6.05 11.24
C ARG A 58 -3.10 -6.25 11.16
N ARG A 59 -2.46 -5.76 10.10
CA ARG A 59 -1.02 -5.95 9.84
C ARG A 59 -0.13 -4.91 10.56
N LEU A 60 -0.62 -3.68 10.71
CA LEU A 60 0.06 -2.57 11.38
C LEU A 60 0.72 -2.90 12.73
N PRO A 61 0.05 -3.54 13.72
CA PRO A 61 0.64 -3.75 15.04
C PRO A 61 1.86 -4.67 15.01
N LEU A 62 1.84 -5.70 14.15
CA LEU A 62 2.95 -6.66 14.02
C LEU A 62 4.21 -5.97 13.49
N TYR A 63 4.07 -5.15 12.45
CA TYR A 63 5.19 -4.38 11.90
C TYR A 63 5.72 -3.35 12.90
N LYS A 64 4.84 -2.68 13.65
CA LYS A 64 5.25 -1.76 14.73
C LYS A 64 6.06 -2.48 15.80
N PHE A 65 5.59 -3.65 16.25
CA PHE A 65 6.31 -4.44 17.25
C PHE A 65 7.66 -4.92 16.74
N ARG A 66 7.75 -5.42 15.50
CA ARG A 66 9.04 -5.84 14.90
C ARG A 66 10.04 -4.68 14.83
N VAL A 67 9.61 -3.49 14.38
CA VAL A 67 10.49 -2.31 14.33
C VAL A 67 10.94 -1.91 15.74
N ALA A 68 10.04 -1.88 16.71
CA ALA A 68 10.37 -1.56 18.09
C ALA A 68 11.37 -2.56 18.69
N LEU A 69 11.17 -3.86 18.44
CA LEU A 69 12.05 -4.93 18.93
C LEU A 69 13.49 -4.75 18.42
N PHE A 70 13.67 -4.56 17.11
CA PHE A 70 15.02 -4.36 16.56
C PHE A 70 15.65 -3.04 17.03
N ASN A 71 14.87 -1.97 17.18
CA ASN A 71 15.39 -0.71 17.74
C ASN A 71 15.89 -0.90 19.18
N TRP A 72 15.14 -1.62 20.02
CA TRP A 72 15.58 -1.96 21.38
C TRP A 72 16.86 -2.80 21.37
N LEU A 73 16.96 -3.78 20.48
CA LEU A 73 18.16 -4.60 20.31
C LEU A 73 19.37 -3.74 19.92
N ILE A 74 19.22 -2.82 18.97
CA ILE A 74 20.28 -1.88 18.57
C ILE A 74 20.71 -1.01 19.75
N ILE A 75 19.76 -0.44 20.51
CA ILE A 75 20.06 0.39 21.68
C ILE A 75 20.87 -0.40 22.72
N VAL A 76 20.49 -1.65 23.00
CA VAL A 76 21.22 -2.52 23.94
C VAL A 76 22.62 -2.83 23.43
N LEU A 77 22.80 -3.14 22.14
CA LEU A 77 24.12 -3.41 21.55
C LEU A 77 25.04 -2.18 21.61
N ILE A 78 24.51 -0.99 21.32
CA ILE A 78 25.29 0.26 21.39
C ILE A 78 25.65 0.58 22.84
N ALA A 79 24.73 0.41 23.78
CA ALA A 79 25.00 0.60 25.20
C ALA A 79 26.05 -0.38 25.73
N ALA A 80 25.98 -1.66 25.31
CA ALA A 80 26.98 -2.66 25.65
C ALA A 80 28.35 -2.33 25.05
N ALA A 81 28.40 -1.90 23.79
CA ALA A 81 29.64 -1.45 23.15
C ALA A 81 30.30 -0.30 23.93
N ALA A 82 29.50 0.69 24.34
CA ALA A 82 29.97 1.82 25.14
C ALA A 82 30.45 1.38 26.53
N ALA A 83 29.74 0.47 27.21
CA ALA A 83 30.14 -0.03 28.52
C ALA A 83 31.50 -0.77 28.45
N VAL A 84 31.66 -1.63 27.44
CA VAL A 84 32.88 -2.42 27.23
C VAL A 84 34.07 -1.55 26.83
N ALA A 85 33.84 -0.46 26.08
CA ALA A 85 34.88 0.50 25.73
C ALA A 85 35.52 1.17 26.97
N ASN A 86 34.81 1.24 28.10
CA ASN A 86 35.34 1.81 29.35
C ASN A 86 36.24 0.84 30.15
N ILE A 87 36.29 -0.45 29.79
CA ILE A 87 37.01 -1.52 30.54
C ILE A 87 38.26 -1.98 29.75
N GLU A 88 38.86 -1.10 28.95
CA GLU A 88 40.07 -1.33 28.12
C GLU A 88 40.01 -2.51 27.13
N SER A 89 38.84 -3.13 26.96
CA SER A 89 38.63 -4.32 26.13
C SER A 89 38.00 -3.94 24.79
N ALA A 90 38.73 -3.14 23.99
CA ALA A 90 38.23 -2.51 22.77
C ALA A 90 37.74 -3.51 21.69
N GLU A 91 38.30 -4.71 21.64
CA GLU A 91 37.95 -5.76 20.67
C GLU A 91 36.48 -6.17 20.77
N TYR A 92 35.96 -6.35 21.99
CA TYR A 92 34.59 -6.75 22.23
C TYR A 92 33.59 -5.61 21.91
N GLY A 93 33.98 -4.36 22.13
CA GLY A 93 33.20 -3.19 21.74
C GLY A 93 33.00 -3.10 20.23
N ALA A 94 34.05 -3.40 19.45
CA ALA A 94 33.97 -3.44 17.99
C ALA A 94 33.01 -4.53 17.49
N ILE A 95 33.01 -5.71 18.13
CA ILE A 95 32.06 -6.80 17.80
C ILE A 95 30.61 -6.36 18.04
N CYS A 96 30.32 -5.73 19.19
CA CYS A 96 28.97 -5.22 19.49
C CYS A 96 28.51 -4.17 18.47
N MET A 97 29.40 -3.27 18.05
CA MET A 97 29.11 -2.28 17.02
C MET A 97 28.85 -2.92 15.65
N ALA A 98 29.64 -3.92 15.25
CA ALA A 98 29.43 -4.65 14.00
C ALA A 98 28.10 -5.41 13.98
N LEU A 99 27.68 -5.97 15.12
CA LEU A 99 26.36 -6.59 15.25
C LEU A 99 25.23 -5.55 15.14
N ALA A 100 25.39 -4.38 15.77
CA ALA A 100 24.40 -3.31 15.68
C ALA A 100 24.22 -2.83 14.24
N THR A 101 25.31 -2.64 13.49
CA THR A 101 25.25 -2.25 12.08
C THR A 101 24.64 -3.35 11.22
N ALA A 102 24.97 -4.62 11.45
CA ALA A 102 24.35 -5.73 10.75
C ALA A 102 22.82 -5.78 10.94
N VAL A 103 22.34 -5.53 12.17
CA VAL A 103 20.90 -5.47 12.46
C VAL A 103 20.24 -4.29 11.74
N VAL A 104 20.87 -3.11 11.73
CA VAL A 104 20.39 -1.95 10.97
C VAL A 104 20.31 -2.30 9.48
N SER A 105 21.35 -2.89 8.90
CA SER A 105 21.35 -3.31 7.50
C SER A 105 20.26 -4.35 7.20
N TRP A 106 20.00 -5.28 8.11
CA TRP A 106 18.91 -6.24 7.97
C TRP A 106 17.52 -5.58 7.98
N MET A 107 17.31 -4.60 8.87
CA MET A 107 16.04 -3.85 8.92
C MET A 107 15.80 -3.04 7.65
N GLU A 108 16.83 -2.41 7.10
CA GLU A 108 16.76 -1.69 5.84
C GLU A 108 16.51 -2.66 4.67
N PHE A 109 17.16 -3.83 4.66
CA PHE A 109 16.92 -4.87 3.67
C PHE A 109 15.51 -5.45 3.70
N ASP A 110 14.96 -5.80 4.89
CA ASP A 110 13.57 -6.26 5.01
C ASP A 110 12.56 -5.15 4.66
N GLY A 111 13.00 -3.89 4.66
CA GLY A 111 12.16 -2.73 4.35
C GLY A 111 10.98 -2.59 5.31
N THR A 112 11.08 -3.12 6.54
CA THR A 112 9.97 -3.20 7.50
C THR A 112 9.39 -1.82 7.79
N ARG A 113 10.26 -0.80 7.89
CA ARG A 113 9.87 0.61 8.13
C ARG A 113 9.14 1.21 6.93
N GLN A 114 9.59 0.91 5.72
CA GLN A 114 8.97 1.39 4.50
C GLN A 114 7.58 0.77 4.30
N LYS A 115 7.46 -0.55 4.52
CA LYS A 115 6.18 -1.27 4.51
C LYS A 115 5.20 -0.68 5.53
N LEU A 116 5.67 -0.44 6.77
CA LEU A 116 4.86 0.17 7.82
C LEU A 116 4.34 1.57 7.45
N SER A 117 5.24 2.44 6.97
CA SER A 117 4.88 3.81 6.57
C SER A 117 3.87 3.80 5.44
N ARG A 118 4.06 2.94 4.43
CA ARG A 118 3.15 2.76 3.30
C ARG A 118 1.76 2.32 3.74
N TYR A 119 1.65 1.25 4.53
CA TYR A 119 0.35 0.79 5.04
C TYR A 119 -0.37 1.86 5.85
N ASN A 120 0.37 2.64 6.65
CA ASN A 120 -0.22 3.75 7.39
C ASN A 120 -0.74 4.86 6.45
N LYS A 121 0.01 5.23 5.41
CA LYS A 121 -0.42 6.21 4.41
C LYS A 121 -1.68 5.75 3.67
N SER A 122 -1.71 4.51 3.18
CA SER A 122 -2.88 3.95 2.49
C SER A 122 -4.09 3.88 3.42
N LEU A 123 -3.90 3.51 4.69
CA LEU A 123 -4.97 3.49 5.69
C LEU A 123 -5.53 4.89 5.96
N VAL A 124 -4.68 5.92 6.10
CA VAL A 124 -5.13 7.31 6.29
C VAL A 124 -5.91 7.78 5.06
N SER A 125 -5.41 7.50 3.86
CA SER A 125 -6.09 7.86 2.62
C SER A 125 -7.48 7.20 2.51
N LEU A 126 -7.60 5.91 2.78
CA LEU A 126 -8.90 5.21 2.79
C LEU A 126 -9.86 5.80 3.84
N ASN A 127 -9.39 6.13 5.04
CA ASN A 127 -10.25 6.77 6.06
C ASN A 127 -10.70 8.18 5.65
N ASN A 128 -9.86 8.93 4.94
CA ASN A 128 -10.24 10.24 4.40
C ASN A 128 -11.34 10.10 3.34
N ILE A 129 -11.23 9.09 2.47
CA ILE A 129 -12.26 8.78 1.47
C ILE A 129 -13.58 8.38 2.16
N VAL A 130 -13.53 7.53 3.19
CA VAL A 130 -14.73 7.15 3.96
C VAL A 130 -15.36 8.37 4.64
N THR A 131 -14.54 9.23 5.25
CA THR A 131 -14.99 10.47 5.88
C THR A 131 -15.67 11.40 4.88
N TRP A 132 -15.03 11.61 3.71
CA TRP A 132 -15.61 12.39 2.61
C TRP A 132 -16.94 11.79 2.14
N TRP A 133 -16.99 10.48 1.91
CA TRP A 133 -18.20 9.80 1.47
C TRP A 133 -19.34 9.95 2.48
N ASN A 134 -19.04 9.89 3.78
CA ASN A 134 -20.04 10.10 4.83
C ASN A 134 -20.48 11.57 4.93
N SER A 135 -19.65 12.52 4.49
CA SER A 135 -19.96 13.96 4.54
C SER A 135 -20.89 14.44 3.42
N ILE A 136 -20.97 13.73 2.30
CA ILE A 136 -21.83 14.11 1.17
C ILE A 136 -23.27 13.62 1.37
N SER A 137 -24.24 14.39 0.84
CA SER A 137 -25.66 14.06 0.94
C SER A 137 -26.06 12.89 0.03
N ASP A 138 -27.16 12.21 0.35
CA ASP A 138 -27.57 11.00 -0.36
C ASP A 138 -27.93 11.25 -1.83
N SER A 139 -28.41 12.45 -2.16
CA SER A 139 -28.63 12.87 -3.56
C SER A 139 -27.32 12.95 -4.35
N HIS A 140 -26.25 13.44 -3.72
CA HIS A 140 -24.93 13.52 -4.33
C HIS A 140 -24.27 12.13 -4.40
N LYS A 141 -24.45 11.26 -3.40
CA LYS A 141 -23.98 9.87 -3.44
C LYS A 141 -24.61 9.04 -4.56
N ALA A 142 -25.82 9.39 -4.98
CA ALA A 142 -26.51 8.77 -6.12
C ALA A 142 -26.01 9.28 -7.48
N SER A 143 -25.25 10.38 -7.51
CA SER A 143 -24.69 10.92 -8.75
C SER A 143 -23.58 10.02 -9.31
N VAL A 144 -23.59 9.82 -10.63
CA VAL A 144 -22.56 9.02 -11.32
C VAL A 144 -21.17 9.62 -11.12
N GLU A 145 -21.08 10.95 -11.05
CA GLU A 145 -19.82 11.67 -10.81
C GLU A 145 -19.21 11.31 -9.46
N SER A 146 -20.01 11.37 -8.38
CA SER A 146 -19.51 11.06 -7.03
C SER A 146 -19.13 9.59 -6.88
N VAL A 147 -19.87 8.68 -7.51
CA VAL A 147 -19.53 7.25 -7.54
C VAL A 147 -18.25 7.00 -8.32
N SER A 148 -18.07 7.65 -9.47
CA SER A 148 -16.85 7.55 -10.27
C SER A 148 -15.63 8.06 -9.51
N LEU A 149 -15.74 9.22 -8.85
CA LEU A 149 -14.69 9.76 -8.00
C LEU A 149 -14.34 8.83 -6.84
N LEU A 150 -15.34 8.25 -6.17
CA LEU A 150 -15.12 7.27 -5.10
C LEU A 150 -14.30 6.08 -5.60
N VAL A 151 -14.74 5.45 -6.69
CA VAL A 151 -14.08 4.27 -7.25
C VAL A 151 -12.66 4.62 -7.67
N MET A 152 -12.47 5.73 -8.39
CA MET A 152 -11.16 6.19 -8.85
C MET A 152 -10.19 6.42 -7.68
N GLN A 153 -10.63 7.09 -6.61
CA GLN A 153 -9.78 7.34 -5.44
C GLN A 153 -9.41 6.05 -4.71
N VAL A 154 -10.38 5.16 -4.50
CA VAL A 154 -10.14 3.88 -3.81
C VAL A 154 -9.21 2.98 -4.63
N GLU A 155 -9.51 2.79 -5.92
CA GLU A 155 -8.71 1.95 -6.80
C GLU A 155 -7.31 2.52 -7.01
N SER A 156 -7.15 3.85 -7.04
CA SER A 156 -5.83 4.50 -7.06
C SER A 156 -4.99 4.13 -5.82
N VAL A 157 -5.59 4.13 -4.63
CA VAL A 157 -4.89 3.74 -3.39
C VAL A 157 -4.52 2.25 -3.39
N ILE A 158 -5.40 1.38 -3.91
CA ILE A 158 -5.18 -0.07 -3.99
C ILE A 158 -4.13 -0.42 -5.07
N ALA A 159 -4.23 0.20 -6.24
CA ALA A 159 -3.30 0.04 -7.34
C ALA A 159 -1.92 0.53 -6.93
N GLY A 160 -1.81 1.70 -6.29
CA GLY A 160 -0.53 2.22 -5.80
C GLY A 160 0.17 1.28 -4.81
N GLU A 161 -0.58 0.51 -4.03
CA GLU A 161 0.01 -0.51 -3.16
C GLU A 161 0.55 -1.70 -3.96
N SER A 162 -0.22 -2.16 -4.94
CA SER A 162 0.15 -3.26 -5.85
C SER A 162 1.38 -2.90 -6.68
N ASP A 163 1.40 -1.70 -7.26
CA ASP A 163 2.51 -1.15 -8.04
C ASP A 163 3.77 -1.08 -7.19
N ALA A 164 3.66 -0.65 -5.93
CA ALA A 164 4.82 -0.57 -5.07
C ALA A 164 5.26 -1.93 -4.50
N TRP A 165 4.54 -3.04 -4.76
CA TRP A 165 5.07 -4.41 -4.57
C TRP A 165 5.80 -4.88 -5.83
N LEU A 166 5.29 -4.50 -7.00
CA LEU A 166 5.85 -4.85 -8.31
C LEU A 166 7.01 -3.95 -8.72
N ALA A 167 7.15 -2.79 -8.09
CA ALA A 167 8.27 -1.87 -8.26
C ALA A 167 9.54 -2.53 -7.72
N VAL A 168 10.18 -3.35 -8.56
CA VAL A 168 11.63 -3.53 -8.58
C VAL A 168 12.24 -2.13 -8.52
N PRO A 169 13.32 -1.86 -7.76
CA PRO A 169 13.90 -0.53 -7.61
C PRO A 169 14.46 0.00 -8.93
N MET A 170 13.56 0.45 -9.80
CA MET A 170 13.82 1.03 -11.13
C MET A 170 14.19 2.51 -11.00
N THR A 171 13.96 3.11 -9.83
CA THR A 171 14.33 4.48 -9.48
C THR A 171 15.84 4.74 -9.52
N LYS A 172 16.67 3.76 -9.13
CA LYS A 172 18.14 3.89 -9.27
C LYS A 172 18.56 4.07 -10.74
N GLY A 173 17.92 3.35 -11.67
CA GLY A 173 18.25 3.44 -13.09
C GLY A 173 17.87 4.77 -13.74
N ILE A 174 16.80 5.42 -13.27
CA ILE A 174 16.33 6.71 -13.80
C ILE A 174 17.22 7.86 -13.32
N GLU A 175 17.61 7.84 -12.03
CA GLU A 175 18.52 8.86 -11.46
C GLU A 175 19.93 8.75 -12.03
N GLU A 176 20.45 7.52 -12.21
CA GLU A 176 21.74 7.30 -12.86
C GLU A 176 21.73 7.75 -14.33
N ASN A 177 20.65 7.51 -15.08
CA ASN A 177 20.52 8.00 -16.46
C ASN A 177 20.43 9.52 -16.52
N LYS A 178 19.71 10.16 -15.59
CA LYS A 178 19.61 11.62 -15.53
C LYS A 178 20.97 12.27 -15.25
N GLN A 179 21.74 11.73 -14.31
CA GLN A 179 23.11 12.21 -14.02
C GLN A 179 24.07 12.01 -15.19
N LYS A 180 23.98 10.88 -15.90
CA LYS A 180 24.78 10.62 -17.12
C LYS A 180 24.43 11.59 -18.25
N LEU A 181 23.15 11.92 -18.43
CA LEU A 181 22.70 12.89 -19.41
C LEU A 181 23.21 14.29 -19.06
N GLU A 182 23.04 14.74 -17.81
CA GLU A 182 23.51 16.05 -17.35
C GLU A 182 25.04 16.19 -17.49
N ALA A 183 25.81 15.15 -17.16
CA ALA A 183 27.26 15.13 -17.37
C ALA A 183 27.64 15.17 -18.87
N SER A 184 26.88 14.48 -19.74
CA SER A 184 27.11 14.52 -21.18
C SER A 184 26.85 15.92 -21.78
N TYR A 185 25.79 16.59 -21.33
CA TYR A 185 25.47 17.96 -21.77
C TYR A 185 26.55 18.97 -21.34
N ASP A 186 27.07 18.85 -20.13
CA ASP A 186 28.12 19.74 -19.61
C ASP A 186 29.45 19.58 -20.38
N ILE A 187 29.82 18.34 -20.73
CA ILE A 187 31.00 18.04 -21.56
C ILE A 187 30.88 18.66 -22.96
N THR A 188 29.70 18.57 -23.59
CA THR A 188 29.48 19.17 -24.93
C THR A 188 29.51 20.69 -24.90
N THR A 189 29.02 21.30 -23.82
CA THR A 189 28.98 22.76 -23.64
C THR A 189 30.38 23.35 -23.45
N ARG A 190 31.23 22.68 -22.66
CA ARG A 190 32.65 23.06 -22.47
C ARG A 190 33.49 22.94 -23.74
N ARG A 191 33.21 21.97 -24.61
CA ARG A 191 33.94 21.79 -25.87
C ARG A 191 33.62 22.86 -26.91
N GLY A 192 32.39 23.36 -26.94
CA GLY A 192 31.96 24.40 -27.87
C GLY A 192 32.41 25.82 -27.51
N SER A 193 32.96 26.04 -26.31
CA SER A 193 33.43 27.34 -25.82
C SER A 193 34.95 27.56 -25.97
N PHE A 194 35.68 26.57 -26.51
CA PHE A 194 37.12 26.61 -26.76
C PHE A 194 37.50 26.70 -28.25
N LEU A 195 36.52 26.87 -29.14
CA LEU A 195 36.69 27.19 -30.56
C LEU A 195 36.09 28.57 -30.84
#